data_AF-A0A950A7I8-F1
#
_entry.id   AF-A0A950A7I8-F1
#
_cell.length_a   1.000
_cell.length_b   1.000
_cell.length_c   1.000
_cell.angle_alpha   90.00
_cell.angle_beta   90.00
_cell.angle_gamma   90.00
#
_symmetry.space_group_name_H-M   'P 1'
#
loop_
_entity.id
_entity.type
_entity.pdbx_description
1 polymer ?
#
loop_
_entity_poly.entity_id
_entity_poly.type
_entity_poly.pdbx_seq_one_letter_code
_entity_poly.pdbx_strand_id
1 'polypeptide(L)' 'YEHWRHEHVFAEVAGGVEVRDRVAYSLPLSPLSDVALPLARRDLKRIFDFRRAIAARVLAA' A
#
# COMPACT_ATOMS: atom_id res chain seq x y z
N TYR A 1 10.34 -10.29 -0.92
CA TYR A 1 10.56 -9.16 -1.85
C TYR A 1 12.06 -8.88 -1.87
N GLU A 2 12.65 -8.75 -3.04
CA GLU A 2 14.07 -8.39 -3.17
C GLU A 2 14.27 -6.89 -2.91
N HIS A 3 13.36 -6.08 -3.45
CA HIS A 3 13.21 -4.68 -3.10
C HIS A 3 11.82 -4.44 -2.49
N TRP A 4 11.75 -3.73 -1.38
CA TRP A 4 10.51 -3.26 -0.78
C TRP A 4 10.73 -1.88 -0.19
N ARG A 5 10.05 -0.88 -0.74
CA ARG A 5 10.05 0.50 -0.27
C ARG A 5 8.60 0.92 -0.07
N HIS A 6 8.26 1.20 1.19
CA HIS A 6 6.95 1.71 1.57
C HIS A 6 7.11 3.15 2.05
N GLU A 7 6.47 4.07 1.34
CA GLU A 7 6.49 5.49 1.63
C GLU A 7 5.09 5.93 2.06
N HIS A 8 5.04 6.74 3.11
CA HIS A 8 3.83 7.36 3.63
C HIS A 8 3.97 8.87 3.49
N VAL A 9 3.10 9.48 2.70
CA VAL A 9 3.04 10.93 2.55
C VAL A 9 1.80 11.44 3.28
N PHE A 10 2.02 12.35 4.21
CA PHE A 10 0.98 13.04 4.97
C PHE A 10 0.93 14.48 4.48
N ALA A 11 -0.24 14.92 4.02
CA ALA A 11 -0.46 16.28 3.57
C ALA A 11 -1.66 16.87 4.29
N GLU A 12 -1.50 18.08 4.84
CA GLU A 12 -2.63 18.84 5.38
C GLU A 12 -3.57 19.25 4.26
N VAL A 13 -4.87 19.04 4.47
CA VAL A 13 -5.93 19.44 3.53
C VAL A 13 -7.04 20.12 4.31
N ALA A 14 -7.91 20.87 3.63
CA ALA A 14 -9.04 21.52 4.29
C ALA A 14 -9.91 20.48 5.02
N GLY A 15 -9.97 20.57 6.34
CA GLY A 15 -10.76 19.66 7.18
C GLY A 15 -10.08 18.35 7.57
N GLY A 16 -8.77 18.18 7.35
CA GLY A 16 -8.07 16.99 7.85
C GLY A 16 -6.66 16.78 7.28
N VAL A 17 -6.22 15.52 7.28
CA VAL A 17 -4.93 15.11 6.72
C VAL A 17 -5.19 14.05 5.66
N GLU A 18 -4.68 14.27 4.46
CA GLU A 18 -4.62 13.25 3.41
C GLU A 18 -3.41 12.35 3.65
N VAL A 19 -3.64 11.04 3.66
CA VAL A 19 -2.58 10.02 3.77
C VAL A 19 -2.47 9.29 2.44
N ARG A 20 -1.30 9.35 1.80
CA ARG A 20 -0.99 8.62 0.57
C ARG A 20 0.07 7.57 0.86
N ASP A 21 -0.28 6.31 0.67
CA ASP A 21 0.64 5.18 0.76
C ASP A 21 1.19 4.81 -0.63
N ARG A 22 2.51 4.74 -0.78
CA ARG A 22 3.18 4.28 -2.00
C ARG A 22 4.07 3.09 -1.69
N VAL A 23 3.81 1.95 -2.32
CA VAL A 23 4.66 0.76 -2.23
C VAL A 23 5.31 0.47 -3.56
N ALA A 24 6.64 0.53 -3.58
CA ALA A 24 7.46 0.00 -4.66
C ALA A 24 8.06 -1.33 -4.21
N TYR A 25 7.87 -2.38 -5.00
CA TYR A 25 8.38 -3.70 -4.65
C TYR A 25 8.82 -4.49 -5.89
N SER A 26 9.76 -5.41 -5.69
CA SER A 26 10.15 -6.42 -6.67
C SER A 26 10.14 -7.82 -6.05
N LEU A 27 9.81 -8.81 -6.87
CA LEU A 27 9.87 -10.21 -6.48
C LEU A 27 11.30 -10.74 -6.68
N PRO A 28 11.80 -11.61 -5.79
CA PRO A 28 13.11 -12.22 -5.97
C PRO A 28 13.14 -13.03 -7.26
N LEU A 29 14.27 -13.08 -7.96
CA LEU A 29 14.43 -13.82 -9.23
C LEU A 29 13.56 -13.29 -10.39
N SER A 30 13.23 -12.00 -10.38
CA SER A 30 12.63 -11.35 -11.55
C SER A 30 13.60 -11.48 -12.74
N PRO A 31 13.13 -11.84 -13.96
CA PRO A 31 11.74 -11.85 -14.42
C PRO A 31 10.95 -13.15 -14.21
N LEU A 32 11.57 -14.26 -13.77
CA LEU A 32 10.87 -15.55 -13.67
C LEU A 32 9.76 -15.54 -12.61
N SER A 33 9.95 -14.79 -11.53
CA SER A 33 8.95 -14.62 -10.48
C SER A 33 7.81 -13.67 -10.84
N ASP A 34 7.88 -12.97 -11.97
CA ASP A 34 6.88 -11.97 -12.36
C ASP A 34 5.49 -12.59 -12.59
N VAL A 35 5.42 -13.90 -12.85
CA VAL A 35 4.15 -14.67 -12.91
C VAL A 35 3.33 -14.57 -11.62
N ALA A 36 3.97 -14.33 -10.48
CA ALA A 36 3.32 -14.14 -9.19
C ALA A 36 2.94 -12.68 -8.89
N LEU A 37 3.33 -11.71 -9.74
CA LEU A 37 2.97 -10.30 -9.56
C LEU A 37 1.46 -10.06 -9.44
N PRO A 38 0.57 -10.71 -10.23
CA PRO A 38 -0.87 -10.51 -10.08
C PRO A 38 -1.39 -10.91 -8.69
N LEU A 39 -0.86 -12.00 -8.12
CA LEU A 39 -1.22 -12.45 -6.77
C LEU A 39 -0.75 -11.43 -5.72
N ALA A 40 0.51 -11.00 -5.81
CA ALA A 40 1.06 -9.98 -4.91
C ALA A 40 0.27 -8.66 -5.00
N ARG A 41 -0.11 -8.22 -6.21
CA ARG A 41 -0.94 -7.03 -6.43
C ARG A 41 -2.32 -7.17 -5.77
N ARG A 42 -2.95 -8.34 -5.87
CA ARG A 42 -4.25 -8.62 -5.26
C ARG A 42 -4.17 -8.56 -3.73
N ASP A 43 -3.13 -9.16 -3.15
CA ASP A 43 -2.95 -9.20 -1.70
C ASP A 43 -2.63 -7.80 -1.15
N LEU A 44 -1.78 -7.03 -1.85
CA LEU A 44 -1.52 -5.64 -1.52
C LEU A 44 -2.78 -4.80 -1.57
N LYS A 45 -3.59 -4.95 -2.63
CA LYS A 45 -4.87 -4.25 -2.73
C LYS A 45 -5.74 -4.54 -1.52
N ARG A 46 -5.88 -5.82 -1.12
CA ARG A 46 -6.66 -6.21 0.05
C ARG A 46 -6.14 -5.57 1.34
N ILE A 47 -4.83 -5.55 1.55
CA ILE A 47 -4.20 -4.90 2.72
C ILE A 47 -4.52 -3.41 2.76
N PHE A 48 -4.36 -2.70 1.64
CA PHE A 48 -4.63 -1.27 1.57
C PHE A 48 -6.12 -0.92 1.66
N ASP A 49 -7.00 -1.77 1.10
CA ASP A 49 -8.45 -1.64 1.27
C ASP A 49 -8.84 -1.72 2.76
N PHE A 50 -8.30 -2.72 3.48
CA PHE A 50 -8.51 -2.87 4.92
C PHE A 50 -7.96 -1.69 5.71
N ARG A 51 -6.73 -1.24 5.40
CA ARG A 51 -6.11 -0.07 6.06
C ARG A 51 -6.96 1.18 5.93
N ARG A 52 -7.49 1.46 4.73
CA ARG A 52 -8.38 2.61 4.51
C ARG A 52 -9.65 2.51 5.36
N ALA A 53 -10.28 1.34 5.42
CA ALA A 53 -11.48 1.12 6.22
C ALA A 53 -11.22 1.32 7.73
N ILE A 54 -10.12 0.78 8.26
CA ILE A 54 -9.76 0.92 9.67
C ILE A 54 -9.31 2.34 10.01
N ALA A 55 -8.53 2.99 9.14
CA ALA A 55 -8.10 4.37 9.35
C ALA A 55 -9.32 5.30 9.44
N ALA A 56 -10.29 5.16 8.54
CA ALA A 56 -11.54 5.91 8.59
C ALA A 56 -12.31 5.64 9.89
N ARG A 57 -12.31 4.40 10.40
CA ARG A 57 -13.00 4.05 11.65
C ARG A 57 -12.33 4.62 12.90
N VAL A 58 -11.00 4.55 12.97
CA VAL A 58 -10.23 4.93 14.17
C VAL A 58 -10.03 6.44 14.27
N LEU A 59 -9.88 7.12 13.13
CA LEU A 59 -9.59 8.56 13.09
C LEU A 59 -10.84 9.44 12.94
N ALA A 60 -12.04 8.87 12.78
CA ALA A 60 -13.30 9.62 12.75
C ALA A 60 -13.93 9.82 14.15
N ALA A 61 -13.18 9.61 15.23
CA ALA A 61 -13.57 9.88 16.60
C ALA A 61 -12.94 11.20 17.09
#